data_AF-A0A3P7L5G5-F1
#
_entry.id   AF-A0A3P7L5G5-F1
#
_cell.length_a   1.000
_cell.length_b   1.000
_cell.length_c   1.000
_cell.angle_alpha   90.00
_cell.angle_beta   90.00
_cell.angle_gamma   90.00
#
_symmetry.space_group_name_H-M   'P 1'
#
loop_
_entity.id
_entity.type
_entity.pdbx_description
1 polymer ?
#
loop_
_entity_poly.entity_id
_entity_poly.type
_entity_poly.pdbx_seq_one_letter_code
_entity_poly.pdbx_strand_id
1 'polypeptide(L)' 'MAEQCPLTCNKCNGATNNLGPAKVCQDLVHPRTGVSECPQRTALCQNPIYRQLMMQQCPKTCGYCV' A
#
# COMPACT_ATOMS: atom_id res chain seq x y z
N MET A 1 31.58 16.23 8.53
CA MET A 1 31.16 14.82 8.60
C MET A 1 29.70 14.74 9.00
N ALA A 2 28.80 15.17 8.11
CA ALA A 2 27.36 14.98 8.23
C ALA A 2 26.97 14.12 7.02
N GLU A 3 27.39 12.87 7.08
CA GLU A 3 27.33 11.89 6.00
C GLU A 3 26.64 10.65 6.56
N GLN A 4 25.50 10.85 7.24
CA GLN A 4 24.58 9.76 7.55
C GLN A 4 23.62 9.67 6.36
N CYS A 5 24.10 8.93 5.36
CA CYS A 5 23.39 8.50 4.17
C CYS A 5 21.88 8.32 4.46
N PRO A 6 21.00 9.18 3.91
CA PRO A 6 19.57 9.12 4.10
C PRO A 6 19.00 8.01 3.23
N LEU A 7 19.13 6.76 3.64
CA LEU A 7 18.35 5.63 3.13
C LEU A 7 18.29 4.60 4.24
N THR A 8 17.32 4.84 5.10
CA THR A 8 16.92 4.00 6.21
C THR A 8 16.94 2.53 5.81
N CYS A 9 17.94 1.84 6.34
CA CYS A 9 17.88 0.46 6.78
C CYS A 9 16.99 -0.43 5.93
N ASN A 10 17.65 -1.18 5.04
CA ASN A 10 17.11 -2.28 4.25
C ASN A 10 16.47 -3.37 5.14
N LYS A 11 15.29 -3.07 5.70
CA LYS A 11 14.27 -4.03 6.16
C LYS A 11 13.21 -4.21 5.07
N CYS A 12 13.60 -4.16 3.80
CA CYS A 12 12.73 -4.55 2.70
C CYS A 12 12.92 -6.05 2.45
N ASN A 13 12.25 -6.88 3.25
CA ASN A 13 11.86 -8.19 2.74
C ASN A 13 10.55 -7.97 1.95
N GLY A 14 10.68 -7.74 0.64
CA GLY A 14 9.55 -7.65 -0.29
C GLY A 14 9.53 -6.49 -1.30
N ALA A 15 10.66 -5.80 -1.58
CA ALA A 15 10.68 -4.75 -2.60
C ALA A 15 11.67 -5.08 -3.72
N THR A 16 11.16 -5.66 -4.81
CA THR A 16 11.85 -5.64 -6.11
C THR A 16 11.81 -4.22 -6.67
N ASN A 17 12.96 -3.55 -6.60
CA ASN A 17 13.56 -2.62 -7.57
C ASN A 17 12.67 -1.61 -8.34
N ASN A 18 12.97 -0.33 -8.05
CA ASN A 18 13.15 0.81 -8.98
C ASN A 18 12.00 1.27 -9.90
N LEU A 19 11.65 2.57 -9.75
CA LEU A 19 11.42 3.60 -10.79
C LEU A 19 10.23 4.52 -10.44
N GLY A 20 10.55 5.71 -9.93
CA GLY A 20 9.67 6.89 -9.87
C GLY A 20 8.49 6.79 -8.89
N PRO A 21 7.70 7.88 -8.72
CA PRO A 21 6.38 7.82 -8.12
C PRO A 21 5.45 7.13 -9.12
N ALA A 22 5.75 5.88 -9.48
CA ALA A 22 4.76 4.98 -10.02
C ALA A 22 3.59 5.05 -9.05
N LYS A 23 2.39 5.23 -9.58
CA LYS A 23 1.15 5.20 -8.81
C LYS A 23 1.05 3.79 -8.25
N VAL A 24 1.73 3.55 -7.12
CA VAL A 24 1.92 2.24 -6.54
C VAL A 24 0.53 1.83 -6.10
N CYS A 25 -0.06 1.00 -6.94
CA CYS A 25 -1.41 0.55 -6.76
C CYS A 25 -1.33 -0.62 -5.78
N GLN A 26 -1.15 -0.24 -4.52
CA GLN A 26 -0.88 -1.10 -3.39
C GLN A 26 -1.86 -0.78 -2.29
N ASP A 27 -2.19 -1.81 -1.53
CA ASP A 27 -2.99 -1.69 -0.33
C ASP A 27 -2.26 -0.88 0.74
N LEU A 28 -2.94 0.15 1.26
CA LEU A 28 -2.46 0.93 2.38
C LEU A 28 -2.42 0.02 3.61
N VAL A 29 -1.23 -0.08 4.18
CA VAL A 29 -0.97 -0.77 5.44
C VAL A 29 -1.08 0.22 6.58
N HIS A 30 -1.50 -0.26 7.75
CA HIS A 30 -1.50 0.59 8.94
C HIS A 30 -0.05 0.97 9.29
N PRO A 31 0.31 2.25 9.44
CA PRO A 31 1.71 2.66 9.67
C PRO A 31 2.26 2.19 11.02
N ARG A 32 1.39 1.78 11.95
CA ARG A 32 1.80 1.24 13.26
C ARG A 32 1.95 -0.28 13.28
N THR A 33 1.13 -1.01 12.53
CA THR A 33 1.14 -2.49 12.55
C THR A 33 1.84 -3.08 11.34
N GLY A 34 2.01 -2.31 10.25
CA GLY A 34 2.58 -2.78 8.99
C GLY A 34 1.69 -3.78 8.26
N VAL A 35 0.45 -4.00 8.72
CA VAL A 35 -0.48 -4.97 8.15
C VAL A 35 -1.54 -4.26 7.32
N SER A 36 -1.83 -4.81 6.14
CA SER A 36 -2.95 -4.42 5.29
C SER A 36 -4.19 -5.20 5.72
N GLU A 37 -5.21 -4.49 6.21
CA GLU A 37 -6.52 -5.08 6.53
C GLU A 37 -7.40 -5.26 5.28
N CYS A 38 -6.91 -4.84 4.11
CA CYS A 38 -7.58 -4.94 2.82
C CYS A 38 -8.10 -6.36 2.48
N PRO A 39 -7.35 -7.47 2.63
CA PRO A 39 -7.87 -8.82 2.36
C PRO A 39 -9.12 -9.17 3.18
N GLN A 40 -9.20 -8.72 4.44
CA GLN A 40 -10.39 -8.92 5.28
C GLN A 40 -11.55 -7.98 4.88
N ARG A 41 -11.23 -6.87 4.21
CA ARG A 41 -12.17 -5.85 3.77
C ARG A 41 -12.58 -6.01 2.30
N THR A 42 -12.19 -7.09 1.63
CA THR A 42 -12.59 -7.38 0.24
C THR A 42 -14.11 -7.38 0.04
N ALA A 43 -14.88 -7.81 1.05
CA ALA A 43 -16.34 -7.73 1.02
C ALA A 43 -16.86 -6.29 0.92
N LEU A 44 -16.11 -5.30 1.45
CA LEU A 44 -16.46 -3.88 1.37
C LEU A 44 -16.24 -3.30 -0.03
N CYS A 45 -15.44 -3.94 -0.90
CA CYS A 45 -15.31 -3.53 -2.30
C CYS A 45 -16.65 -3.63 -3.04
N GLN A 46 -17.50 -4.60 -2.67
CA GLN A 46 -18.84 -4.79 -3.24
C GLN A 46 -19.89 -3.85 -2.62
N ASN A 47 -19.56 -3.21 -1.49
CA ASN A 47 -20.47 -2.30 -0.82
C ASN A 47 -20.30 -0.88 -1.39
N PRO A 48 -21.34 -0.27 -1.99
CA PRO A 48 -21.23 1.01 -2.68
C PRO A 48 -20.79 2.16 -1.75
N ILE A 49 -21.14 2.10 -0.46
CA ILE A 49 -20.75 3.11 0.53
C ILE A 49 -19.24 3.08 0.78
N TYR A 50 -18.67 1.88 0.90
CA TYR A 50 -17.26 1.70 1.20
C TYR A 50 -16.39 1.66 -0.05
N ARG A 51 -16.98 1.60 -1.24
CA ARG A 51 -16.26 1.52 -2.52
C ARG A 51 -15.26 2.64 -2.71
N GLN A 52 -15.64 3.90 -2.40
CA GLN A 52 -14.72 5.04 -2.50
C GLN A 52 -13.55 4.94 -1.51
N LEU A 53 -13.83 4.52 -0.27
CA LEU A 53 -12.80 4.33 0.74
C LEU A 53 -11.84 3.20 0.36
N MET A 54 -12.38 2.07 -0.08
CA MET A 54 -11.62 0.92 -0.55
C MET A 54 -10.79 1.26 -1.80
N MET A 55 -11.27 2.14 -2.66
CA MET A 55 -10.51 2.60 -3.83
C MET A 55 -9.31 3.48 -3.44
N GLN A 56 -9.39 4.21 -2.32
CA GLN A 56 -8.27 4.99 -1.78
C GLN A 56 -7.32 4.14 -0.93
N GLN A 57 -7.88 3.26 -0.10
CA GLN A 57 -7.12 2.47 0.89
C GLN A 57 -6.64 1.12 0.35
N CYS A 58 -7.38 0.48 -0.53
CA CYS A 58 -7.16 -0.89 -0.99
C CYS A 58 -7.39 -1.04 -2.51
N PRO A 59 -6.79 -0.18 -3.36
CA PRO A 59 -7.05 -0.22 -4.79
C PRO A 59 -6.62 -1.56 -5.41
N LYS A 60 -5.58 -2.19 -4.85
CA LYS A 60 -5.05 -3.48 -5.32
C LYS A 60 -5.96 -4.64 -4.94
N THR A 61 -6.40 -4.73 -3.69
CA THR A 61 -7.28 -5.81 -3.24
C THR A 61 -8.64 -5.77 -3.96
N CYS A 62 -9.17 -4.59 -4.25
CA CYS A 62 -10.43 -4.46 -4.97
C CYS A 62 -10.30 -4.49 -6.50
N GLY A 63 -9.08 -4.62 -7.05
CA GLY A 63 -8.87 -4.70 -8.50
C GLY A 63 -9.06 -3.39 -9.26
N TYR A 64 -8.91 -2.24 -8.59
CA TYR A 64 -8.95 -0.90 -9.24
C TYR A 64 -7.62 -0.50 -9.89
N CYS A 65 -6.59 -1.33 -9.75
CA CYS A 65 -5.30 -1.19 -10.38
C CYS A 65 -5.32 -1.86 -11.76
N VAL A 66 -5.16 -1.08 -12.83
CA VAL A 66 -4.99 -1.55 -14.21
C VAL A 66 -3.58 -1.28 -14.70
#